data_AF-A0A7C5WIN6-F1
#
_entry.id   AF-A0A7C5WIN6-F1
#
_cell.length_a   1.000
_cell.length_b   1.000
_cell.length_c   1.000
_cell.angle_alpha   90.00
_cell.angle_beta   90.00
_cell.angle_gamma   90.00
#
_symmetry.space_group_name_H-M   'P 1'
#
loop_
_entity.id
_entity.type
_entity.pdbx_description
1 polymer ?
#
loop_
_entity_poly.entity_id
_entity_poly.type
_entity_poly.pdbx_seq_one_letter_code
_entity_poly.pdbx_strand_id
1 'polypeptide(L)'
;HAREKGLVFFGAVFDEGAADLLDEHVELFKIASYEMTHLPLLRHVAAKGKPVILSTGTAHLAEVQRSVQAFLATGNAELALLQCTARYPTPIEDLNVRALVTLREAFDLPTGLSDHSRDPVLGPMTAVALGATIIEKHFTLSNRLPGPDHAFAVEPDELALLVRRVREVEAALGDGRKEVLEVEQELRSFSRRYLFTTRSVRAGEPFTRDNVAALRRGVLDAGLEPEHFERVLSARATRDLPAESPITEEDLA
;
A
#
# COMPACT_ATOMS: atom_id res chain seq x y z
N HIS A 1 -29.16 -16.17 -7.06
CA HIS A 1 -27.91 -16.86 -6.68
C HIS A 1 -26.83 -15.95 -6.09
N ALA A 2 -26.17 -15.05 -6.85
CA ALA A 2 -25.04 -14.25 -6.31
C ALA A 2 -25.42 -13.45 -5.04
N ARG A 3 -26.57 -12.77 -5.05
CA ARG A 3 -27.11 -12.04 -3.89
C ARG A 3 -27.37 -12.95 -2.68
N GLU A 4 -27.86 -14.17 -2.88
CA GLU A 4 -28.05 -15.16 -1.79
C GLU A 4 -26.73 -15.58 -1.15
N LYS A 5 -25.61 -15.40 -1.84
CA LYS A 5 -24.25 -15.66 -1.34
C LYS A 5 -23.56 -14.41 -0.80
N GLY A 6 -24.25 -13.27 -0.75
CA GLY A 6 -23.68 -12.00 -0.29
C GLY A 6 -22.69 -11.36 -1.28
N LEU A 7 -22.77 -11.72 -2.56
CA LEU A 7 -21.92 -11.19 -3.62
C LEU A 7 -22.65 -10.08 -4.39
N VAL A 8 -21.94 -9.00 -4.71
CA VAL A 8 -22.42 -7.97 -5.64
C VAL A 8 -22.36 -8.52 -7.06
N PHE A 9 -23.49 -8.50 -7.76
CA PHE A 9 -23.57 -8.86 -9.16
C PHE A 9 -23.49 -7.60 -10.04
N PHE A 10 -22.58 -7.62 -10.99
CA PHE A 10 -22.40 -6.59 -12.00
C PHE A 10 -21.82 -7.20 -13.28
N GLY A 11 -21.77 -6.42 -14.35
CA GLY A 11 -21.24 -6.90 -15.62
C GLY A 11 -20.65 -5.80 -16.49
N ALA A 12 -19.84 -6.23 -17.46
CA ALA A 12 -19.36 -5.36 -18.53
C ALA A 12 -20.45 -5.18 -19.59
N VAL A 13 -20.59 -3.94 -20.07
CA VAL A 13 -21.54 -3.58 -21.14
C VAL A 13 -20.75 -3.07 -22.34
N PHE A 14 -21.21 -3.45 -23.54
CA PHE A 14 -20.49 -3.23 -24.80
C PHE A 14 -21.26 -2.31 -25.77
N ASP A 15 -22.52 -2.00 -25.45
CA ASP A 15 -23.40 -1.12 -26.20
C ASP A 15 -24.52 -0.59 -25.28
N GLU A 16 -25.24 0.44 -25.73
CA GLU A 16 -26.28 1.10 -24.95
C GLU A 16 -27.47 0.17 -24.65
N GLY A 17 -27.81 -0.75 -25.57
CA GLY A 17 -28.89 -1.71 -25.38
C GLY A 17 -28.57 -2.73 -24.29
N ALA A 18 -27.34 -3.26 -24.27
CA ALA A 18 -26.83 -4.11 -23.21
C ALA A 18 -26.80 -3.37 -21.86
N ALA A 19 -26.43 -2.08 -21.87
CA ALA A 19 -26.48 -1.24 -20.68
C ALA A 19 -27.91 -1.05 -20.15
N ASP A 20 -28.89 -0.83 -21.03
CA ASP A 20 -30.30 -0.70 -20.66
C ASP A 20 -30.88 -1.99 -20.10
N LEU A 21 -30.57 -3.12 -20.73
CA LEU A 21 -31.01 -4.43 -20.26
C LEU A 21 -30.42 -4.78 -18.88
N LEU A 22 -29.13 -4.46 -18.65
CA LEU A 22 -28.46 -4.83 -17.42
C LEU A 22 -28.80 -3.90 -16.24
N ASP A 23 -29.24 -2.67 -16.52
CA ASP A 23 -29.38 -1.60 -15.54
C ASP A 23 -30.17 -2.02 -14.30
N GLU A 24 -31.42 -2.48 -14.45
CA GLU A 24 -32.26 -2.85 -13.32
C GLU A 24 -31.72 -4.05 -12.49
N HIS A 25 -30.72 -4.77 -13.00
CA HIS A 25 -30.18 -5.97 -12.38
C HIS A 25 -28.87 -5.74 -11.62
N VAL A 26 -28.18 -4.61 -11.83
CA VAL A 26 -26.83 -4.35 -11.28
C VAL A 26 -26.76 -3.07 -10.46
N GLU A 27 -25.87 -3.08 -9.48
CA GLU A 27 -25.60 -1.93 -8.60
C GLU A 27 -24.50 -1.01 -9.17
N LEU A 28 -23.65 -1.55 -10.06
CA LEU A 28 -22.58 -0.83 -10.73
C LEU A 28 -22.35 -1.40 -12.13
N PHE A 29 -21.66 -0.65 -12.98
CA PHE A 29 -21.25 -1.11 -14.31
C PHE A 29 -19.75 -1.29 -14.43
N LYS A 30 -19.34 -2.21 -15.30
CA LYS A 30 -17.97 -2.31 -15.80
C LYS A 30 -17.94 -1.83 -17.25
N ILE A 31 -16.90 -1.09 -17.62
CA ILE A 31 -16.57 -0.79 -19.02
C ILE A 31 -15.20 -1.39 -19.31
N ALA A 32 -15.13 -2.23 -20.34
CA ALA A 32 -13.89 -2.89 -20.73
C ALA A 32 -12.95 -1.91 -21.47
N SER A 33 -11.67 -2.29 -21.54
CA SER A 33 -10.59 -1.44 -22.05
C SER A 33 -10.83 -0.96 -23.49
N TYR A 34 -11.41 -1.80 -24.34
CA TYR A 34 -11.60 -1.51 -25.76
C TYR A 34 -12.80 -0.58 -26.01
N GLU A 35 -13.74 -0.52 -25.07
CA GLU A 35 -14.91 0.36 -25.09
C GLU A 35 -14.61 1.72 -24.44
N MET A 36 -13.43 1.90 -23.83
CA MET A 36 -13.08 3.11 -23.09
C MET A 36 -13.21 4.38 -23.94
N THR A 37 -12.85 4.34 -25.22
CA THR A 37 -12.98 5.51 -26.12
C THR A 37 -14.38 5.68 -26.73
N HIS A 38 -15.31 4.77 -26.45
CA HIS A 38 -16.69 4.83 -26.90
C HIS A 38 -17.50 5.85 -26.06
N LEU A 39 -17.23 7.14 -26.28
CA LEU A 39 -17.82 8.23 -25.48
C LEU A 39 -19.37 8.24 -25.44
N PRO A 40 -20.12 7.87 -26.52
CA PRO A 40 -21.57 7.73 -26.44
C PRO A 40 -22.03 6.73 -25.37
N LEU A 41 -21.55 5.48 -25.43
CA LEU A 41 -21.73 4.46 -24.39
C LEU A 41 -21.35 4.95 -22.99
N LEU A 42 -20.19 5.59 -22.82
CA LEU A 42 -19.79 6.10 -21.51
C LEU A 42 -20.80 7.11 -20.95
N ARG A 43 -21.27 8.04 -21.77
CA ARG A 43 -22.29 9.01 -21.35
C ARG A 43 -23.62 8.33 -21.03
N HIS A 44 -24.03 7.36 -21.85
CA HIS A 44 -25.24 6.59 -21.65
C HIS A 44 -25.23 5.84 -20.32
N VAL A 45 -24.14 5.14 -20.02
CA VAL A 45 -23.96 4.41 -18.76
C VAL A 45 -23.84 5.39 -17.58
N ALA A 46 -23.09 6.48 -17.72
CA ALA A 46 -22.94 7.48 -16.68
C ALA A 46 -24.28 8.14 -16.30
N ALA A 47 -25.16 8.38 -17.28
CA ALA A 47 -26.48 8.97 -17.08
C ALA A 47 -27.43 8.09 -16.24
N LYS A 48 -27.11 6.80 -16.06
CA LYS A 48 -27.84 5.89 -15.17
C LYS A 48 -27.59 6.17 -13.69
N GLY A 49 -26.61 7.01 -13.36
CA GLY A 49 -26.33 7.48 -12.00
C GLY A 49 -25.74 6.42 -11.07
N LYS A 50 -25.20 5.32 -11.62
CA LYS A 50 -24.56 4.24 -10.86
C LYS A 50 -23.04 4.34 -10.90
N PRO A 51 -22.32 3.76 -9.92
CA PRO A 51 -20.88 3.62 -9.99
C PRO A 51 -20.41 2.86 -11.22
N VAL A 52 -19.27 3.27 -11.77
CA VAL A 52 -18.66 2.67 -12.95
C VAL A 52 -17.19 2.37 -12.74
N ILE A 53 -16.78 1.17 -13.14
CA ILE A 53 -15.38 0.72 -13.15
C ILE A 53 -14.89 0.68 -14.61
N LEU A 54 -13.97 1.56 -14.97
CA LEU A 54 -13.44 1.71 -16.32
C LEU A 54 -12.02 1.13 -16.40
N SER A 55 -11.80 0.10 -17.23
CA SER A 55 -10.43 -0.38 -17.49
C SER A 55 -9.75 0.49 -18.54
N THR A 56 -8.44 0.67 -18.40
CA THR A 56 -7.64 1.57 -19.26
C THR A 56 -6.59 0.84 -20.10
N GLY A 57 -6.80 -0.45 -20.38
CA GLY A 57 -5.90 -1.19 -21.25
C GLY A 57 -5.90 -0.62 -22.66
N THR A 58 -4.78 -0.76 -23.39
CA THR A 58 -4.59 -0.22 -24.75
C THR A 58 -4.67 1.30 -24.90
N ALA A 59 -4.83 2.04 -23.80
CA ALA A 59 -5.04 3.48 -23.83
C ALA A 59 -3.76 4.29 -23.58
N HIS A 60 -3.65 5.43 -24.24
CA HIS A 60 -2.78 6.51 -23.76
C HIS A 60 -3.50 7.37 -22.70
N LEU A 61 -2.73 8.06 -21.84
CA LEU A 61 -3.28 8.91 -20.78
C LEU A 61 -4.24 9.99 -21.30
N ALA A 62 -3.98 10.56 -22.48
CA ALA A 62 -4.87 11.53 -23.13
C ALA A 62 -6.23 10.94 -23.51
N GLU A 63 -6.29 9.64 -23.81
CA GLU A 63 -7.54 8.94 -24.13
C GLU A 63 -8.34 8.65 -22.86
N VAL A 64 -7.65 8.26 -21.79
CA VAL A 64 -8.26 8.15 -20.46
C VAL A 64 -8.83 9.51 -20.05
N GLN A 65 -8.09 10.60 -20.21
CA GLN A 65 -8.56 11.95 -19.90
C GLN A 65 -9.84 12.32 -20.65
N ARG A 66 -9.92 12.07 -21.96
CA ARG A 66 -11.15 12.32 -22.75
C ARG A 66 -12.34 11.51 -22.23
N SER A 67 -12.09 10.27 -21.82
CA SER A 67 -13.11 9.35 -21.31
C SER A 67 -13.63 9.79 -19.95
N VAL A 68 -12.72 10.12 -19.02
CA VAL A 68 -13.04 10.68 -17.70
C VAL A 68 -13.83 11.98 -17.84
N GLN A 69 -13.39 12.90 -18.70
CA GLN A 69 -14.10 14.16 -18.93
C GLN A 69 -15.50 13.95 -19.49
N ALA A 70 -15.67 13.03 -20.46
CA ALA A 70 -16.97 12.70 -21.02
C ALA A 70 -17.92 12.08 -19.98
N PHE A 71 -17.39 11.25 -19.08
CA PHE A 71 -18.12 10.66 -17.98
C PHE A 71 -18.57 11.72 -16.97
N LEU A 72 -17.63 12.49 -16.41
CA LEU A 72 -17.92 13.49 -15.38
C LEU A 72 -18.85 14.60 -15.87
N ALA A 73 -18.81 14.92 -17.17
CA ALA A 73 -19.71 15.91 -17.77
C ALA A 73 -21.20 15.53 -17.71
N THR A 74 -21.55 14.28 -17.40
CA THR A 74 -22.95 13.88 -17.17
C THR A 74 -23.45 14.23 -15.76
N GLY A 75 -22.55 14.66 -14.86
CA GLY A 75 -22.85 14.90 -13.45
C GLY A 75 -22.66 13.68 -12.55
N ASN A 76 -22.30 12.51 -13.10
CA ASN A 76 -21.93 11.34 -12.31
C ASN A 76 -20.43 11.38 -11.98
N ALA A 77 -20.09 11.32 -10.68
CA ALA A 77 -18.72 11.33 -10.18
C ALA A 77 -18.25 9.97 -9.62
N GLU A 78 -19.10 8.95 -9.64
CA GLU A 78 -18.81 7.61 -9.11
C GLU A 78 -18.03 6.78 -10.14
N LEU A 79 -16.78 7.17 -10.42
CA LEU A 79 -15.90 6.53 -11.39
C LEU A 79 -14.63 5.98 -10.74
N ALA A 80 -14.30 4.73 -11.04
CA ALA A 80 -13.01 4.13 -10.70
C ALA A 80 -12.26 3.69 -11.97
N LEU A 81 -10.93 3.81 -11.96
CA LEU A 81 -10.06 3.47 -13.08
C LEU A 81 -9.22 2.23 -12.77
N LEU A 82 -9.20 1.24 -13.65
CA LEU A 82 -8.32 0.08 -13.53
C LEU A 82 -7.19 0.16 -14.53
N GLN A 83 -5.95 0.22 -14.02
CA GLN A 83 -4.78 -0.09 -14.83
C GLN A 83 -4.91 -1.53 -15.34
N CYS A 84 -4.63 -1.73 -16.62
CA CYS A 84 -4.79 -3.01 -17.29
C CYS A 84 -3.78 -3.12 -18.43
N THR A 85 -3.17 -4.29 -18.59
CA THR A 85 -2.47 -4.65 -19.82
C THR A 85 -3.33 -5.65 -20.57
N ALA A 86 -3.68 -5.32 -21.81
CA ALA A 86 -4.59 -6.10 -22.65
C ALA A 86 -3.87 -7.28 -23.35
N ARG A 87 -3.31 -8.20 -22.55
CA ARG A 87 -2.60 -9.40 -23.01
C ARG A 87 -2.94 -10.57 -22.10
N TYR A 88 -3.17 -11.76 -22.67
CA TYR A 88 -3.75 -12.89 -21.95
C TYR A 88 -2.95 -14.18 -22.21
N PRO A 89 -2.08 -14.63 -21.28
CA PRO A 89 -1.70 -13.95 -20.05
C PRO A 89 -0.71 -12.79 -20.29
N THR A 90 -0.77 -11.78 -19.43
CA THR A 90 0.23 -10.70 -19.38
C THR A 90 1.48 -11.16 -18.63
N PRO A 91 2.70 -11.04 -19.22
CA PRO A 91 3.94 -11.25 -18.47
C PRO A 91 4.10 -10.25 -17.34
N ILE A 92 4.78 -10.65 -16.26
CA ILE A 92 4.89 -9.84 -15.04
C ILE A 92 5.53 -8.47 -15.33
N GLU A 93 6.55 -8.45 -16.17
CA GLU A 93 7.26 -7.25 -16.63
C GLU A 93 6.36 -6.26 -17.41
N ASP A 94 5.29 -6.75 -18.03
CA ASP A 94 4.35 -5.96 -18.84
C ASP A 94 3.14 -5.47 -18.04
N LEU A 95 2.99 -5.84 -16.75
CA LEU A 95 1.87 -5.39 -15.92
C LEU A 95 1.85 -3.87 -15.72
N ASN A 96 3.04 -3.26 -15.62
CA ASN A 96 3.22 -1.83 -15.39
C ASN A 96 2.32 -1.27 -14.27
N VAL A 97 2.29 -1.95 -13.12
CA VAL A 97 1.36 -1.63 -12.01
C VAL A 97 1.47 -0.18 -11.54
N ARG A 98 2.65 0.45 -11.65
CA ARG A 98 2.86 1.87 -11.32
C ARG A 98 1.96 2.83 -12.12
N ALA A 99 1.44 2.43 -13.28
CA ALA A 99 0.50 3.26 -14.04
C ALA A 99 -0.79 3.57 -13.24
N LEU A 100 -1.21 2.72 -12.28
CA LEU A 100 -2.35 3.06 -11.42
C LEU A 100 -2.07 4.30 -10.56
N VAL A 101 -0.81 4.53 -10.15
CA VAL A 101 -0.41 5.74 -9.41
C VAL A 101 -0.54 6.96 -10.32
N THR A 102 -0.08 6.86 -11.57
CA THR A 102 -0.24 7.92 -12.58
C THR A 102 -1.72 8.25 -12.82
N LEU A 103 -2.58 7.24 -12.93
CA LEU A 103 -4.03 7.45 -13.08
C LEU A 103 -4.62 8.17 -11.86
N ARG A 104 -4.24 7.78 -10.65
CA ARG A 104 -4.72 8.40 -9.41
C ARG A 104 -4.30 9.87 -9.32
N GLU A 105 -3.02 10.15 -9.57
CA GLU A 105 -2.48 11.51 -9.52
C GLU A 105 -3.07 12.42 -10.60
N ALA A 106 -3.35 11.87 -11.79
CA ALA A 106 -3.88 12.65 -12.91
C ALA A 106 -5.37 12.99 -12.76
N PHE A 107 -6.15 12.12 -12.12
CA PHE A 107 -7.61 12.21 -12.13
C PHE A 107 -8.27 12.33 -10.75
N ASP A 108 -7.52 12.11 -9.66
CA ASP A 108 -8.03 12.10 -8.28
C ASP A 108 -9.24 11.16 -8.10
N LEU A 109 -9.16 9.99 -8.73
CA LEU A 109 -10.18 8.95 -8.69
C LEU A 109 -9.66 7.67 -8.00
N PRO A 110 -10.53 6.82 -7.43
CA PRO A 110 -10.16 5.48 -7.02
C PRO A 110 -9.52 4.71 -8.18
N THR A 111 -8.37 4.10 -7.91
CA THR A 111 -7.63 3.33 -8.91
C THR A 111 -7.42 1.90 -8.47
N GLY A 112 -7.37 0.99 -9.43
CA GLY A 112 -7.13 -0.42 -9.19
C GLY A 112 -6.30 -1.09 -10.28
N LEU A 113 -6.23 -2.42 -10.21
CA LEU A 113 -5.60 -3.26 -11.21
C LEU A 113 -6.61 -4.29 -11.72
N SER A 114 -6.78 -4.34 -13.04
CA SER A 114 -7.37 -5.48 -13.75
C SER A 114 -6.22 -6.32 -14.29
N ASP A 115 -6.01 -7.48 -13.66
CA ASP A 115 -4.81 -8.28 -13.82
C ASP A 115 -5.07 -9.51 -14.69
N HIS A 116 -4.31 -9.61 -15.79
CA HIS A 116 -4.35 -10.72 -16.74
C HIS A 116 -3.10 -11.59 -16.69
N SER A 117 -2.21 -11.42 -15.70
CA SER A 117 -1.13 -12.38 -15.45
C SER A 117 -1.68 -13.70 -14.91
N ARG A 118 -0.94 -14.80 -15.09
CA ARG A 118 -1.31 -16.10 -14.49
C ARG A 118 -1.05 -16.13 -12.98
N ASP A 119 -0.04 -15.40 -12.50
CA ASP A 119 0.35 -15.42 -11.09
C ASP A 119 -0.77 -14.80 -10.22
N PRO A 120 -1.27 -15.48 -9.17
CA PRO A 120 -2.39 -14.97 -8.40
C PRO A 120 -2.03 -13.87 -7.39
N VAL A 121 -0.74 -13.60 -7.12
CA VAL A 121 -0.31 -12.80 -5.96
C VAL A 121 0.52 -11.58 -6.37
N LEU A 122 1.51 -11.73 -7.25
CA LEU A 122 2.51 -10.69 -7.53
C LEU A 122 1.88 -9.38 -8.02
N GLY A 123 1.02 -9.45 -9.03
CA GLY A 123 0.30 -8.28 -9.55
C GLY A 123 -0.59 -7.62 -8.50
N PRO A 124 -1.52 -8.37 -7.87
CA PRO A 124 -2.44 -7.84 -6.87
C PRO A 124 -1.74 -7.22 -5.66
N MET A 125 -0.71 -7.88 -5.10
CA MET A 125 0.00 -7.35 -3.93
C MET A 125 0.77 -6.08 -4.26
N THR A 126 1.40 -6.04 -5.44
CA THR A 126 2.09 -4.83 -5.91
C THR A 126 1.09 -3.68 -6.07
N ALA A 127 -0.11 -3.97 -6.56
CA ALA A 127 -1.15 -2.95 -6.74
C ALA A 127 -1.66 -2.42 -5.39
N VAL A 128 -1.98 -3.31 -4.45
CA VAL A 128 -2.42 -2.92 -3.09
C VAL A 128 -1.34 -2.10 -2.39
N ALA A 129 -0.07 -2.51 -2.47
CA ALA A 129 1.05 -1.77 -1.90
C ALA A 129 1.24 -0.36 -2.50
N LEU A 130 0.78 -0.16 -3.75
CA LEU A 130 0.77 1.15 -4.42
C LEU A 130 -0.52 1.96 -4.18
N GLY A 131 -1.44 1.46 -3.35
CA GLY A 131 -2.69 2.11 -2.98
C GLY A 131 -3.85 1.83 -3.94
N ALA A 132 -3.87 0.66 -4.59
CA ALA A 132 -5.04 0.19 -5.32
C ALA A 132 -6.21 -0.10 -4.36
N THR A 133 -7.42 0.31 -4.72
CA THR A 133 -8.66 0.03 -3.97
C THR A 133 -9.51 -1.07 -4.60
N ILE A 134 -9.19 -1.47 -5.83
CA ILE A 134 -9.89 -2.51 -6.59
C ILE A 134 -8.86 -3.46 -7.22
N ILE A 135 -9.04 -4.76 -7.01
CA ILE A 135 -8.32 -5.82 -7.72
C ILE A 135 -9.35 -6.64 -8.51
N GLU A 136 -9.11 -6.79 -9.81
CA GLU A 136 -9.89 -7.64 -10.70
C GLU A 136 -8.99 -8.74 -11.28
N LYS A 137 -9.48 -9.98 -11.27
CA LYS A 137 -8.78 -11.18 -11.73
C LYS A 137 -9.79 -12.14 -12.34
N HIS A 138 -9.46 -12.77 -13.46
CA HIS A 138 -10.31 -13.83 -14.02
C HIS A 138 -10.35 -15.03 -13.09
N PHE A 139 -11.51 -15.66 -12.95
CA PHE A 139 -11.75 -16.81 -12.08
C PHE A 139 -12.35 -17.97 -12.88
N THR A 140 -11.94 -19.20 -12.55
CA THR A 140 -12.48 -20.43 -13.14
C THR A 140 -12.60 -21.54 -12.11
N LEU A 141 -13.49 -22.51 -12.36
CA LEU A 141 -13.53 -23.76 -11.58
C LEU A 141 -12.38 -24.70 -11.96
N SER A 142 -11.86 -24.59 -13.19
CA SER A 142 -10.62 -25.23 -13.59
C SER A 142 -10.00 -24.57 -14.82
N ASN A 143 -8.67 -24.49 -14.87
CA ASN A 143 -7.94 -24.01 -16.05
C ASN A 143 -7.98 -24.98 -17.23
N ARG A 144 -8.51 -26.19 -17.05
CA ARG A 144 -8.64 -27.22 -18.09
C ARG A 144 -9.94 -27.11 -18.89
N LEU A 145 -10.85 -26.22 -18.49
CA LEU A 145 -12.11 -26.00 -19.19
C LEU A 145 -11.89 -25.33 -20.55
N PRO A 146 -12.74 -25.61 -21.56
CA PRO A 146 -12.61 -25.00 -22.87
C PRO A 146 -13.02 -23.53 -22.83
N GLY A 147 -12.22 -22.66 -23.47
CA GLY A 147 -12.50 -21.24 -23.62
C GLY A 147 -11.22 -20.41 -23.51
N PRO A 148 -11.24 -19.18 -24.04
CA PRO A 148 -10.05 -18.35 -24.14
C PRO A 148 -9.48 -17.96 -22.77
N ASP A 149 -10.34 -17.81 -21.77
CA ASP A 149 -9.95 -17.22 -20.48
C ASP A 149 -9.63 -18.23 -19.39
N HIS A 150 -10.04 -19.49 -19.57
CA HIS A 150 -9.84 -20.51 -18.54
C HIS A 150 -8.37 -20.79 -18.29
N ALA A 151 -7.52 -20.80 -19.33
CA ALA A 151 -6.12 -21.22 -19.20
C ALA A 151 -5.28 -20.31 -18.28
N PHE A 152 -5.67 -19.04 -18.10
CA PHE A 152 -4.92 -18.09 -17.26
C PHE A 152 -5.67 -17.58 -16.03
N ALA A 153 -6.98 -17.84 -15.91
CA ALA A 153 -7.77 -17.50 -14.73
C ALA A 153 -7.24 -18.16 -13.46
N VAL A 154 -7.57 -17.62 -12.29
CA VAL A 154 -7.26 -18.27 -11.00
C VAL A 154 -8.32 -19.31 -10.65
N GLU A 155 -7.89 -20.43 -10.07
CA GLU A 155 -8.77 -21.47 -9.51
C GLU A 155 -9.23 -21.12 -8.07
N PRO A 156 -10.17 -21.86 -7.45
CA PRO A 156 -10.74 -21.49 -6.14
C PRO A 156 -9.74 -21.35 -4.98
N ASP A 157 -8.74 -22.22 -4.91
CA ASP A 157 -7.67 -22.16 -3.91
C ASP A 157 -6.72 -20.97 -4.15
N GLU A 158 -6.44 -20.65 -5.41
CA GLU A 158 -5.65 -19.49 -5.83
C GLU A 158 -6.38 -18.17 -5.56
N LEU A 159 -7.70 -18.11 -5.78
CA LEU A 159 -8.51 -16.95 -5.43
C LEU A 159 -8.54 -16.76 -3.89
N ALA A 160 -8.70 -17.85 -3.13
CA ALA A 160 -8.64 -17.79 -1.67
C ALA A 160 -7.27 -17.32 -1.17
N LEU A 161 -6.18 -17.76 -1.82
CA LEU A 161 -4.82 -17.27 -1.57
C LEU A 161 -4.72 -15.77 -1.87
N LEU A 162 -5.18 -15.31 -3.03
CA LEU A 162 -5.17 -13.90 -3.44
C LEU A 162 -5.86 -13.04 -2.38
N VAL A 163 -7.11 -13.38 -2.01
CA VAL A 163 -7.90 -12.62 -1.03
C VAL A 163 -7.19 -12.56 0.32
N ARG A 164 -6.65 -13.69 0.80
CA ARG A 164 -5.90 -13.71 2.06
C ARG A 164 -4.68 -12.79 2.00
N ARG A 165 -3.91 -12.84 0.91
CA ARG A 165 -2.72 -12.02 0.75
C ARG A 165 -3.04 -10.52 0.65
N VAL A 166 -4.16 -10.15 0.00
CA VAL A 166 -4.63 -8.75 -0.02
C VAL A 166 -4.82 -8.24 1.42
N ARG A 167 -5.51 -9.00 2.27
CA ARG A 167 -5.76 -8.61 3.66
C ARG A 167 -4.48 -8.55 4.50
N GLU A 168 -3.55 -9.45 4.27
CA GLU A 168 -2.23 -9.42 4.93
C GLU A 168 -1.41 -8.20 4.51
N VAL A 169 -1.43 -7.82 3.23
CA VAL A 169 -0.73 -6.62 2.75
C VAL A 169 -1.36 -5.35 3.31
N GLU A 170 -2.70 -5.25 3.32
CA GLU A 170 -3.38 -4.11 3.96
C GLU A 170 -3.00 -3.96 5.43
N ALA A 171 -2.94 -5.07 6.19
CA ALA A 171 -2.49 -5.05 7.57
C ALA A 171 -1.00 -4.66 7.69
N ALA A 172 -0.15 -5.14 6.78
CA ALA A 172 1.28 -4.85 6.78
C ALA A 172 1.62 -3.40 6.39
N LEU A 173 0.78 -2.74 5.58
CA LEU A 173 0.96 -1.34 5.22
C LEU A 173 0.84 -0.41 6.45
N GLY A 174 0.00 -0.76 7.42
CA GLY A 174 -0.23 0.04 8.62
C GLY A 174 -0.77 1.43 8.33
N ASP A 175 -0.49 2.39 9.20
CA ASP A 175 -0.94 3.79 9.09
C ASP A 175 0.14 4.75 8.59
N GLY A 176 1.34 4.25 8.31
CA GLY A 176 2.49 5.04 7.86
C GLY A 176 3.19 5.87 8.94
N ARG A 177 2.78 5.82 10.21
CA ARG A 177 3.41 6.56 11.30
C ARG A 177 4.69 5.85 11.77
N LYS A 178 5.83 6.57 11.78
CA LYS A 178 7.08 6.02 12.33
C LYS A 178 7.19 6.28 13.82
N GLU A 179 6.83 5.28 14.60
CA GLU A 179 6.88 5.30 16.06
C GLU A 179 7.61 4.07 16.60
N VAL A 180 7.86 4.04 17.90
CA VAL A 180 8.31 2.83 18.61
C VAL A 180 7.06 2.04 18.97
N LEU A 181 6.96 0.83 18.44
CA LEU A 181 5.86 -0.06 18.73
C LEU A 181 6.01 -0.67 20.14
N GLU A 182 4.89 -1.08 20.73
CA GLU A 182 4.89 -1.74 22.04
C GLU A 182 5.81 -2.98 22.06
N VAL A 183 5.79 -3.77 20.98
CA VAL A 183 6.66 -4.95 20.79
C VAL A 183 8.15 -4.59 20.74
N GLU A 184 8.50 -3.34 20.47
CA GLU A 184 9.89 -2.87 20.47
C GLU A 184 10.35 -2.37 21.84
N GLN A 185 9.45 -2.14 22.81
CA GLN A 185 9.79 -1.48 24.08
C GLN A 185 10.80 -2.27 24.90
N GLU A 186 10.68 -3.61 24.92
CA GLU A 186 11.64 -4.48 25.59
C GLU A 186 13.05 -4.28 24.99
N LEU A 187 13.19 -4.46 23.68
CA LEU A 187 14.46 -4.27 22.98
C LEU A 187 14.99 -2.84 23.16
N ARG A 188 14.13 -1.84 23.03
CA ARG A 188 14.48 -0.43 23.19
C ARG A 188 15.04 -0.16 24.59
N SER A 189 14.45 -0.77 25.62
CA SER A 189 14.83 -0.52 27.00
C SER A 189 16.28 -0.89 27.29
N PHE A 190 16.84 -1.95 26.72
CA PHE A 190 18.23 -2.37 27.01
C PHE A 190 19.23 -2.10 25.88
N SER A 191 18.77 -1.97 24.63
CA SER A 191 19.67 -1.84 23.46
C SER A 191 20.03 -0.39 23.13
N ARG A 192 19.27 0.60 23.61
CA ARG A 192 19.59 2.02 23.43
C ARG A 192 20.91 2.36 24.11
N ARG A 193 21.70 3.21 23.46
CA ARG A 193 22.97 3.67 24.00
C ARG A 193 22.72 4.88 24.88
N TYR A 194 23.45 4.96 25.97
CA TYR A 194 23.53 6.11 26.85
C TYR A 194 24.99 6.37 27.19
N LEU A 195 25.26 7.50 27.83
CA LEU A 195 26.61 7.88 28.22
C LEU A 195 26.95 7.26 29.57
N PHE A 196 28.03 6.49 29.56
CA PHE A 196 28.58 5.81 30.73
C PHE A 196 30.04 6.16 30.90
N THR A 197 30.51 6.12 32.14
CA THR A 197 31.95 6.15 32.43
C THR A 197 32.58 4.81 32.00
N THR A 198 33.73 4.86 31.33
CA THR A 198 34.52 3.66 30.96
C THR A 198 35.59 3.32 32.00
N ARG A 199 35.85 4.24 32.91
CA ARG A 199 36.71 4.11 34.09
C ARG A 199 36.21 5.05 35.17
N SER A 200 36.66 4.89 36.41
CA SER A 200 36.26 5.80 37.48
C SER A 200 36.70 7.25 37.21
N VAL A 201 35.85 8.22 37.54
CA VAL A 201 36.05 9.67 37.39
C VAL A 201 35.84 10.33 38.76
N ARG A 202 36.79 11.14 39.24
CA ARG A 202 36.69 11.80 40.56
C ARG A 202 35.94 13.13 40.49
N ALA A 203 35.38 13.57 41.61
CA ALA A 203 34.80 14.90 41.74
C ALA A 203 35.80 15.99 41.30
N GLY A 204 35.35 16.89 40.41
CA GLY A 204 36.14 17.95 39.78
C GLY A 204 36.97 17.52 38.57
N GLU A 205 37.10 16.21 38.28
CA GLU A 205 37.79 15.70 37.10
C GLU A 205 36.98 15.99 35.83
N PRO A 206 37.63 16.37 34.70
CA PRO A 206 36.91 16.56 33.44
C PRO A 206 36.46 15.23 32.85
N PHE A 207 35.30 15.22 32.20
CA PHE A 207 34.92 14.13 31.32
C PHE A 207 35.72 14.24 30.00
N THR A 208 36.25 13.12 29.52
CA THR A 208 37.05 13.03 28.32
C THR A 208 36.63 11.82 27.49
N ARG A 209 37.07 11.76 26.23
CA ARG A 209 36.82 10.61 25.36
C ARG A 209 37.47 9.31 25.85
N ASP A 210 38.41 9.40 26.79
CA ASP A 210 39.07 8.23 27.39
C ASP A 210 38.32 7.68 28.60
N ASN A 211 37.47 8.49 29.26
CA ASN A 211 36.75 8.10 30.46
C ASN A 211 35.22 8.07 30.29
N VAL A 212 34.68 8.48 29.13
CA VAL A 212 33.25 8.40 28.79
C VAL A 212 33.06 7.74 27.42
N ALA A 213 32.05 6.88 27.31
CA ALA A 213 31.62 6.33 26.04
C ALA A 213 30.09 6.19 25.97
N ALA A 214 29.55 6.21 24.75
CA ALA A 214 28.17 5.83 24.48
C ALA A 214 28.07 4.29 24.43
N LEU A 215 27.59 3.66 25.50
CA LEU A 215 27.45 2.20 25.62
C LEU A 215 25.98 1.80 25.66
N ARG A 216 25.65 0.56 25.27
CA ARG A 216 24.27 0.06 25.41
C ARG A 216 23.91 -0.02 26.88
N ARG A 217 22.67 0.35 27.24
CA ARG A 217 22.18 0.33 28.61
C ARG A 217 22.37 -1.05 29.27
N GLY A 218 22.02 -2.11 28.54
CA GLY A 218 21.97 -3.45 29.12
C GLY A 218 21.02 -3.46 30.32
N VAL A 219 21.55 -3.84 31.49
CA VAL A 219 20.79 -3.89 32.76
C VAL A 219 21.02 -2.67 33.65
N LEU A 220 21.88 -1.74 33.23
CA LEU A 220 22.20 -0.53 33.99
C LEU A 220 21.06 0.50 33.89
N ASP A 221 21.08 1.53 34.72
CA ASP A 221 20.17 2.66 34.55
C ASP A 221 20.53 3.49 33.31
N ALA A 222 19.55 4.24 32.80
CA ALA A 222 19.77 5.13 31.67
C ALA A 222 20.61 6.35 32.11
N GLY A 223 21.73 6.57 31.45
CA GLY A 223 22.44 7.84 31.50
C GLY A 223 21.82 8.86 30.54
N LEU A 224 22.57 9.93 30.27
CA LEU A 224 22.24 10.89 29.23
C LEU A 224 22.29 10.24 27.85
N GLU A 225 21.42 10.68 26.94
CA GLU A 225 21.43 10.24 25.55
C GLU A 225 22.75 10.65 24.86
N PRO A 226 23.24 9.88 23.87
CA PRO A 226 24.51 10.15 23.21
C PRO A 226 24.61 11.50 22.51
N GLU A 227 23.47 12.15 22.22
CA GLU A 227 23.45 13.51 21.67
C GLU A 227 24.08 14.56 22.62
N HIS A 228 24.12 14.27 23.92
CA HIS A 228 24.74 15.14 24.91
C HIS A 228 26.24 14.91 25.08
N PHE A 229 26.88 14.08 24.25
CA PHE A 229 28.28 13.68 24.43
C PHE A 229 29.23 14.88 24.52
N GLU A 230 29.15 15.83 23.60
CA GLU A 230 30.03 17.02 23.62
C GLU A 230 29.76 17.93 24.83
N ARG A 231 28.50 17.99 25.30
CA ARG A 231 28.14 18.70 26.53
C ARG A 231 28.79 18.04 27.74
N VAL A 232 28.73 16.71 27.82
CA VAL A 232 29.39 15.94 28.88
C VAL A 232 30.91 16.19 28.85
N LEU A 233 31.55 16.11 27.67
CA LEU A 233 32.99 16.37 27.51
C LEU A 233 33.43 17.80 27.88
N SER A 234 32.50 18.75 27.92
CA SER A 234 32.76 20.13 28.33
C SER A 234 32.57 20.38 29.82
N ALA A 235 32.05 19.40 30.56
CA ALA A 235 31.73 19.49 31.97
C ALA A 235 32.80 18.81 32.85
N ARG A 236 32.68 19.01 34.16
CA ARG A 236 33.44 18.27 35.19
C ARG A 236 32.49 17.48 36.08
N ALA A 237 32.96 16.37 36.63
CA ALA A 237 32.14 15.55 37.52
C ALA A 237 31.83 16.30 38.82
N THR A 238 30.57 16.38 39.23
CA THR A 238 30.17 16.99 40.53
C THR A 238 30.47 16.09 41.72
N ARG A 239 30.63 14.79 41.49
CA ARG A 239 30.91 13.74 42.48
C ARG A 239 31.78 12.62 41.89
N ASP A 240 32.24 11.71 42.75
CA ASP A 240 32.94 10.50 42.30
C ASP A 240 31.97 9.55 41.57
N LEU A 241 32.37 9.08 40.40
CA LEU A 241 31.67 8.11 39.56
C LEU A 241 32.56 6.87 39.36
N PRO A 242 32.13 5.66 39.77
CA PRO A 242 32.81 4.41 39.40
C PRO A 242 32.86 4.19 37.88
N ALA A 243 33.66 3.23 37.41
CA ALA A 243 33.53 2.72 36.05
C ALA A 243 32.13 2.13 35.80
N GLU A 244 31.66 2.14 34.56
CA GLU A 244 30.35 1.63 34.14
C GLU A 244 29.16 2.33 34.82
N SER A 245 29.34 3.58 35.25
CA SER A 245 28.27 4.37 35.85
C SER A 245 27.54 5.19 34.78
N PRO A 246 26.19 5.22 34.79
CA PRO A 246 25.44 6.13 33.93
C PRO A 246 25.75 7.57 34.32
N ILE A 247 26.01 8.41 33.32
CA ILE A 247 26.22 9.85 33.53
C ILE A 247 24.86 10.53 33.41
N THR A 248 24.45 11.26 34.44
CA THR A 248 23.18 11.98 34.52
C THR A 248 23.41 13.50 34.54
N GLU A 249 22.34 14.31 34.48
CA GLU A 249 22.46 15.77 34.59
C GLU A 249 23.10 16.22 35.90
N GLU A 250 22.83 15.51 37.00
CA GLU A 250 23.35 15.83 38.33
C GLU A 250 24.87 15.67 38.43
N ASP A 251 25.46 14.94 37.48
CA ASP A 251 26.89 14.66 37.44
C ASP A 251 27.70 15.75 36.72
N LEU A 252 27.06 16.75 36.11
CA LEU A 252 27.72 17.78 35.29
C LEU A 252 27.82 19.13 36.04
N ALA A 253 29.05 19.61 36.25
CA ALA A 253 29.39 20.93 36.80
C ALA A 253 29.71 21.97 35.72
#